data_AF-A0A495U0W6-F1
#
_entry.id   AF-A0A495U0W6-F1
#
_cell.length_a   1.000
_cell.length_b   1.000
_cell.length_c   1.000
_cell.angle_alpha   90.00
_cell.angle_beta   90.00
_cell.angle_gamma   90.00
#
_symmetry.space_group_name_H-M   'P 1'
#
loop_
_entity.id
_entity.type
_entity.pdbx_description
1 polymer ?
#
loop_
_entity_poly.entity_id
_entity_poly.type
_entity_poly.pdbx_seq_one_letter_code
_entity_poly.pdbx_strand_id
1 'polypeptide(L)'
;MSSTHDKPVSSGTAQTTVAAAVEATVELLYRAPLWLPNRHAQTIVPSLFARRPAVSFRRERWDTPDGDFIDLDWVVPDGQSAAPHAPAVDAPLFVLFHGLEGSSGSHYAATLMAAARDYGWHGVVPHFRSCSGTMNRLPRFYHLADSNEVDWVLRRLRAAHRGPVVAAGVSLGGNVLLRWLGERREDAASVVAAAAAISTPIDVHAGGRALSQGFGLVYTRSFLKTLKQKADQKLAQFPGLFDRNAMLASRTMYEFDNVVTAPLHGFRDTDHYWSSATTRPLLPHIQVPTLVLNARNDPFLPAEALPSRHEVSAAVELDQPRHGGHAGFMTGPFPGRIDWLSRRVFGYLERHVDHG
;
A
#
# COMPACT_ATOMS: atom_id res chain seq x y z
N MET A 1 -9.19 -58.09 -41.53
CA MET A 1 -7.96 -57.53 -40.94
C MET A 1 -8.00 -56.03 -41.17
N SER A 2 -8.27 -55.26 -40.12
CA SER A 2 -8.35 -53.80 -40.12
C SER A 2 -7.07 -53.26 -39.50
N SER A 3 -6.35 -52.37 -40.18
CA SER A 3 -5.21 -51.64 -39.62
C SER A 3 -5.60 -50.18 -39.44
N THR A 4 -5.89 -49.81 -38.19
CA THR A 4 -6.09 -48.44 -37.74
C THR A 4 -4.75 -47.72 -37.65
N HIS A 5 -4.63 -46.58 -38.34
CA HIS A 5 -3.56 -45.61 -38.12
C HIS A 5 -3.94 -44.70 -36.95
N ASP A 6 -3.20 -44.81 -35.84
CA ASP A 6 -3.21 -43.82 -34.77
C ASP A 6 -2.46 -42.55 -35.24
N LYS A 7 -3.15 -41.41 -35.20
CA LYS A 7 -2.53 -40.08 -35.28
C LYS A 7 -2.04 -39.69 -33.88
N PRO A 8 -0.81 -39.15 -33.74
CA PRO A 8 -0.35 -38.65 -32.46
C PRO A 8 -1.12 -37.38 -32.08
N VAL A 9 -1.66 -37.37 -30.87
CA VAL A 9 -2.30 -36.20 -30.27
C VAL A 9 -1.24 -35.15 -29.95
N SER A 10 -1.50 -33.95 -30.44
CA SER A 10 -0.70 -32.73 -30.33
C SER A 10 -0.24 -32.41 -28.90
N SER A 11 1.07 -32.44 -28.67
CA SER A 11 1.75 -31.93 -27.46
C SER A 11 2.08 -30.42 -27.51
N GLY A 12 1.64 -29.70 -28.55
CA GLY A 12 2.07 -28.32 -28.82
C GLY A 12 1.37 -27.23 -28.00
N THR A 13 0.15 -27.46 -27.54
CA THR A 13 -0.64 -26.45 -26.81
C THR A 13 -0.15 -26.23 -25.37
N ALA A 14 0.30 -27.28 -24.67
CA ALA A 14 0.79 -27.18 -23.30
C ALA A 14 2.19 -26.55 -23.18
N GLN A 15 3.07 -26.75 -24.18
CA GLN A 15 4.39 -26.13 -24.19
C GLN A 15 4.33 -24.62 -24.51
N THR A 16 3.40 -24.21 -25.36
CA THR A 16 3.22 -22.80 -25.75
C THR A 16 2.65 -21.97 -24.59
N THR A 17 1.73 -22.53 -23.79
CA THR A 17 1.17 -21.86 -22.61
C THR A 17 2.17 -21.74 -21.47
N VAL A 18 3.02 -22.76 -21.25
CA VAL A 18 4.09 -22.69 -20.26
C VAL A 18 5.17 -21.68 -20.68
N ALA A 19 5.54 -21.62 -21.97
CA ALA A 19 6.49 -20.63 -22.47
C ALA A 19 5.97 -19.19 -22.32
N ALA A 20 4.71 -18.94 -22.68
CA ALA A 20 4.07 -17.64 -22.51
C ALA A 20 3.95 -17.24 -21.01
N ALA A 21 3.63 -18.19 -20.13
CA ALA A 21 3.58 -17.94 -18.69
C ALA A 21 4.98 -17.66 -18.10
N VAL A 22 6.02 -18.34 -18.59
CA VAL A 22 7.42 -18.08 -18.20
C VAL A 22 7.88 -16.71 -18.70
N GLU A 23 7.54 -16.34 -19.93
CA GLU A 23 7.89 -15.03 -20.51
C GLU A 23 7.18 -13.89 -19.76
N ALA A 24 5.89 -14.02 -19.47
CA ALA A 24 5.14 -13.10 -18.61
C ALA A 24 5.74 -13.01 -17.18
N THR A 25 6.21 -14.13 -16.62
CA THR A 25 6.87 -14.15 -15.31
C THR A 25 8.24 -13.45 -15.34
N VAL A 26 8.98 -13.53 -16.45
CA VAL A 26 10.24 -12.81 -16.65
C VAL A 26 10.00 -11.31 -16.82
N GLU A 27 8.92 -10.90 -17.49
CA GLU A 27 8.55 -9.48 -17.62
C GLU A 27 8.20 -8.82 -16.28
N LEU A 28 7.72 -9.60 -15.33
CA LEU A 28 7.47 -9.16 -13.96
C LEU A 28 8.74 -9.09 -13.11
N LEU A 29 9.91 -9.52 -13.59
CA LEU A 29 11.16 -9.33 -12.83
C LEU A 29 11.62 -7.87 -12.91
N TYR A 30 11.67 -7.21 -11.75
CA TYR A 30 12.11 -5.81 -11.70
C TYR A 30 13.59 -5.63 -12.04
N ARG A 31 13.87 -4.67 -12.93
CA ARG A 31 15.23 -4.17 -13.20
C ARG A 31 15.25 -2.65 -13.13
N ALA A 32 16.05 -2.11 -12.20
CA ALA A 32 16.21 -0.67 -12.06
C ALA A 32 16.97 -0.06 -13.25
N PRO A 33 16.59 1.15 -13.70
CA PRO A 33 17.34 1.90 -14.69
C PRO A 33 18.75 2.24 -14.20
N LEU A 34 19.76 2.14 -15.09
CA LEU A 34 21.15 2.41 -14.74
C LEU A 34 21.39 3.86 -14.26
N TRP A 35 20.54 4.79 -14.70
CA TRP A 35 20.59 6.20 -14.29
C TRP A 35 19.99 6.45 -12.88
N LEU A 36 19.45 5.42 -12.22
CA LEU A 36 19.04 5.40 -10.81
C LEU A 36 19.93 4.45 -10.00
N PRO A 37 21.22 4.78 -9.79
CA PRO A 37 22.23 3.81 -9.35
C PRO A 37 22.10 3.40 -7.87
N ASN A 38 21.38 4.18 -7.05
CA ASN A 38 21.32 3.94 -5.61
C ASN A 38 19.88 3.97 -5.08
N ARG A 39 19.68 3.41 -3.89
CA ARG A 39 18.37 3.32 -3.24
C ARG A 39 17.67 4.66 -3.03
N HIS A 40 18.42 5.73 -2.76
CA HIS A 40 17.84 7.04 -2.48
C HIS A 40 17.32 7.69 -3.77
N ALA A 41 18.07 7.59 -4.87
CA ALA A 41 17.62 8.04 -6.19
C ALA A 41 16.37 7.26 -6.63
N GLN A 42 16.36 5.93 -6.43
CA GLN A 42 15.20 5.08 -6.75
C GLN A 42 13.96 5.42 -5.92
N THR A 43 14.10 5.98 -4.72
CA THR A 43 12.98 6.45 -3.90
C THR A 43 12.54 7.88 -4.25
N ILE A 44 13.51 8.81 -4.35
CA ILE A 44 13.23 10.25 -4.44
C ILE A 44 12.74 10.63 -5.83
N VAL A 45 13.39 10.12 -6.88
CA VAL A 45 13.09 10.55 -8.25
C VAL A 45 11.66 10.20 -8.66
N PRO A 46 11.17 8.96 -8.43
CA PRO A 46 9.79 8.63 -8.77
C PRO A 46 8.77 9.44 -7.98
N SER A 47 9.05 9.73 -6.71
CA SER A 47 8.14 10.48 -5.85
C SER A 47 8.00 11.94 -6.29
N LEU A 48 9.12 12.60 -6.58
CA LEU A 48 9.14 14.04 -6.84
C LEU A 48 9.05 14.43 -8.31
N PHE A 49 9.56 13.60 -9.23
CA PHE A 49 9.77 14.02 -10.62
C PHE A 49 9.11 13.12 -11.67
N ALA A 50 8.53 11.98 -11.28
CA ALA A 50 7.87 11.12 -12.27
C ALA A 50 6.65 11.81 -12.87
N ARG A 51 6.48 11.62 -14.18
CA ARG A 51 5.23 11.96 -14.86
C ARG A 51 4.13 11.03 -14.37
N ARG A 52 3.06 11.63 -13.83
CA ARG A 52 1.92 10.90 -13.27
C ARG A 52 0.80 10.82 -14.33
N PRO A 53 0.08 9.68 -14.43
CA PRO A 53 -1.13 9.63 -15.25
C PRO A 53 -2.19 10.55 -14.65
N ALA A 54 -3.03 11.13 -15.51
CA ALA A 54 -4.20 11.88 -15.07
C ALA A 54 -5.28 10.90 -14.58
N VAL A 55 -5.81 11.17 -13.39
CA VAL A 55 -6.92 10.44 -12.78
C VAL A 55 -7.84 11.47 -12.14
N SER A 56 -9.12 11.49 -12.55
CA SER A 56 -10.13 12.31 -11.90
C SER A 56 -10.75 11.58 -10.71
N PHE A 57 -11.00 12.33 -9.65
CA PHE A 57 -11.60 11.83 -8.42
C PHE A 57 -12.86 12.59 -8.04
N ARG A 58 -13.88 11.86 -7.57
CA ARG A 58 -15.01 12.41 -6.82
C ARG A 58 -14.79 12.10 -5.34
N ARG A 59 -14.70 13.16 -4.52
CA ARG A 59 -14.60 13.02 -3.07
C ARG A 59 -15.96 12.76 -2.44
N GLU A 60 -15.98 11.82 -1.52
CA GLU A 60 -17.14 11.48 -0.69
C GLU A 60 -16.73 11.46 0.78
N ARG A 61 -17.51 12.10 1.65
CA ARG A 61 -17.26 12.10 3.09
C ARG A 61 -18.09 11.03 3.78
N TRP A 62 -17.44 10.25 4.65
CA TRP A 62 -18.09 9.31 5.53
C TRP A 62 -17.92 9.76 6.98
N ASP A 63 -19.03 9.98 7.69
CA ASP A 63 -18.98 10.05 9.14
C ASP A 63 -18.62 8.67 9.71
N THR A 64 -17.75 8.66 10.71
CA THR A 64 -17.25 7.45 11.37
C THR A 64 -18.11 7.14 12.61
N PRO A 65 -18.18 5.88 13.07
CA PRO A 65 -19.01 5.49 14.22
C PRO A 65 -18.65 6.18 15.54
N ASP A 66 -17.43 6.68 15.66
CA ASP A 66 -16.93 7.42 16.82
C ASP A 66 -17.21 8.95 16.74
N GLY A 67 -18.00 9.39 15.76
CA GLY A 67 -18.41 10.80 15.60
C GLY A 67 -17.41 11.68 14.84
N ASP A 68 -16.39 11.08 14.23
CA ASP A 68 -15.44 11.75 13.35
C ASP A 68 -15.85 11.63 11.87
N PHE A 69 -14.90 11.82 10.95
CA PHE A 69 -15.08 11.55 9.53
C PHE A 69 -13.79 11.04 8.87
N ILE A 70 -13.95 10.37 7.73
CA ILE A 70 -12.92 10.20 6.71
C ILE A 70 -13.46 10.64 5.35
N ASP A 71 -12.57 10.93 4.42
CA ASP A 71 -12.93 11.21 3.03
C ASP A 71 -12.42 10.08 2.12
N LEU A 72 -13.18 9.76 1.07
CA LEU A 72 -12.86 8.76 0.06
C LEU A 72 -12.80 9.44 -1.30
N ASP A 73 -11.71 9.23 -2.02
CA ASP A 73 -11.56 9.70 -3.40
C ASP A 73 -11.84 8.55 -4.37
N TRP A 74 -12.98 8.61 -5.05
CA TRP A 74 -13.44 7.62 -6.02
C TRP A 74 -12.97 7.99 -7.42
N VAL A 75 -12.36 7.05 -8.14
CA VAL A 75 -12.04 7.23 -9.56
C VAL A 75 -13.33 7.44 -10.34
N VAL A 76 -13.36 8.49 -11.16
CA VAL A 76 -14.47 8.75 -12.08
C VAL A 76 -13.99 8.72 -13.53
N PRO A 77 -14.84 8.30 -14.49
CA PRO A 77 -14.48 8.34 -15.90
C PRO A 77 -14.14 9.76 -16.34
N ASP A 78 -12.98 9.93 -16.96
CA ASP A 78 -12.64 11.19 -17.62
C ASP A 78 -13.47 11.31 -18.90
N GLY A 79 -14.23 12.40 -19.06
CA GLY A 79 -15.00 12.69 -20.28
C GLY A 79 -14.16 12.86 -21.56
N GLN A 80 -12.83 12.72 -21.47
CA GLN A 80 -11.85 12.84 -22.56
C GLN A 80 -11.05 11.54 -22.81
N SER A 81 -11.29 10.46 -22.04
CA SER A 81 -10.57 9.20 -22.21
C SER A 81 -11.21 8.33 -23.29
N ALA A 82 -10.38 7.67 -24.10
CA ALA A 82 -10.79 6.68 -25.10
C ALA A 82 -11.15 5.31 -24.50
N ALA A 83 -11.06 5.15 -23.17
CA ALA A 83 -11.47 3.92 -22.48
C ALA A 83 -13.02 3.81 -22.44
N PRO A 84 -13.59 2.66 -22.84
CA PRO A 84 -15.02 2.53 -23.07
C PRO A 84 -15.77 2.38 -21.74
N HIS A 85 -16.69 3.31 -21.48
CA HIS A 85 -17.75 3.23 -20.46
C HIS A 85 -17.32 3.10 -18.99
N ALA A 86 -18.21 3.47 -18.08
CA ALA A 86 -18.02 3.24 -16.66
C ALA A 86 -17.88 1.73 -16.38
N PRO A 87 -17.07 1.31 -15.39
CA PRO A 87 -16.97 -0.10 -15.00
C PRO A 87 -18.35 -0.73 -14.77
N ALA A 88 -18.50 -2.01 -15.10
CA ALA A 88 -19.71 -2.76 -14.76
C ALA A 88 -19.99 -2.68 -13.25
N VAL A 89 -21.26 -2.70 -12.85
CA VAL A 89 -21.66 -2.56 -11.43
C VAL A 89 -21.02 -3.62 -10.52
N ASP A 90 -20.78 -4.81 -11.06
CA ASP A 90 -20.17 -5.96 -10.41
C ASP A 90 -18.68 -6.16 -10.77
N ALA A 91 -18.07 -5.23 -11.51
CA ALA A 91 -16.63 -5.23 -11.73
C ALA A 91 -15.87 -5.15 -10.39
N PRO A 92 -14.63 -5.66 -10.30
CA PRO A 92 -13.85 -5.60 -9.07
C PRO A 92 -13.68 -4.16 -8.53
N LEU A 93 -13.66 -4.02 -7.21
CA LEU A 93 -13.35 -2.78 -6.52
C LEU A 93 -11.94 -2.83 -5.94
N PHE A 94 -11.07 -1.94 -6.43
CA PHE A 94 -9.72 -1.74 -5.91
C PHE A 94 -9.70 -0.63 -4.85
N VAL A 95 -9.36 -1.01 -3.62
CA VAL A 95 -9.22 -0.10 -2.47
C VAL A 95 -7.75 0.13 -2.18
N LEU A 96 -7.28 1.38 -2.18
CA LEU A 96 -5.88 1.71 -1.88
C LEU A 96 -5.74 2.52 -0.59
N PHE A 97 -5.03 1.96 0.39
CA PHE A 97 -4.59 2.67 1.59
C PHE A 97 -3.23 3.34 1.35
N HIS A 98 -3.19 4.66 1.47
CA HIS A 98 -1.99 5.46 1.20
C HIS A 98 -0.94 5.32 2.32
N GLY A 99 0.29 5.75 2.05
CA GLY A 99 1.38 5.81 3.03
C GLY A 99 1.27 6.96 4.03
N LEU A 100 2.26 7.07 4.90
CA LEU A 100 2.37 8.16 5.89
C LEU A 100 2.31 9.52 5.19
N GLU A 101 1.40 10.38 5.65
CA GLU A 101 1.16 11.73 5.12
C GLU A 101 0.80 11.75 3.62
N GLY A 102 0.32 10.61 3.10
CA GLY A 102 -0.10 10.42 1.72
C GLY A 102 -1.52 10.87 1.42
N SER A 103 -1.92 10.66 0.16
CA SER A 103 -3.25 10.94 -0.37
C SER A 103 -3.43 10.28 -1.75
N SER A 104 -4.63 10.40 -2.33
CA SER A 104 -4.91 10.10 -3.74
C SER A 104 -3.97 10.80 -4.74
N GLY A 105 -3.36 11.93 -4.36
CA GLY A 105 -2.39 12.67 -5.18
C GLY A 105 -0.96 12.12 -5.17
N SER A 106 -0.69 11.06 -4.41
CA SER A 106 0.65 10.43 -4.35
C SER A 106 1.02 9.80 -5.70
N HIS A 107 2.32 9.75 -6.05
CA HIS A 107 2.77 9.22 -7.35
C HIS A 107 2.33 7.77 -7.58
N TYR A 108 2.46 6.91 -6.55
CA TYR A 108 2.01 5.52 -6.61
C TYR A 108 0.48 5.40 -6.68
N ALA A 109 -0.26 6.31 -6.03
CA ALA A 109 -1.72 6.28 -5.99
C ALA A 109 -2.30 6.60 -7.35
N ALA A 110 -1.75 7.63 -8.02
CA ALA A 110 -2.13 7.98 -9.39
C ALA A 110 -1.90 6.79 -10.35
N THR A 111 -0.75 6.10 -10.28
CA THR A 111 -0.47 4.96 -11.17
C THR A 111 -1.34 3.75 -10.89
N LEU A 112 -1.62 3.44 -9.63
CA LEU A 112 -2.46 2.30 -9.27
C LEU A 112 -3.93 2.57 -9.61
N MET A 113 -4.41 3.80 -9.41
CA MET A 113 -5.79 4.18 -9.78
C MET A 113 -5.98 4.30 -11.29
N ALA A 114 -4.96 4.75 -12.03
CA ALA A 114 -4.97 4.66 -13.49
C ALA A 114 -5.05 3.21 -13.97
N ALA A 115 -4.29 2.30 -13.35
CA ALA A 115 -4.39 0.88 -13.67
C ALA A 115 -5.76 0.28 -13.33
N ALA A 116 -6.37 0.65 -12.19
CA ALA A 116 -7.75 0.24 -11.89
C ALA A 116 -8.71 0.61 -13.03
N ARG A 117 -8.65 1.87 -13.50
CA ARG A 117 -9.43 2.32 -14.65
C ARG A 117 -9.13 1.51 -15.91
N ASP A 118 -7.86 1.29 -16.22
CA ASP A 118 -7.44 0.61 -17.45
C ASP A 118 -7.81 -0.89 -17.45
N TYR A 119 -7.94 -1.51 -16.27
CA TYR A 119 -8.48 -2.86 -16.05
C TYR A 119 -10.02 -2.92 -16.03
N GLY A 120 -10.71 -1.77 -16.15
CA GLY A 120 -12.16 -1.70 -16.04
C GLY A 120 -12.70 -1.95 -14.63
N TRP A 121 -11.89 -1.67 -13.60
CA TRP A 121 -12.25 -1.84 -12.19
C TRP A 121 -12.70 -0.51 -11.58
N HIS A 122 -13.51 -0.60 -10.53
CA HIS A 122 -13.75 0.55 -9.66
C HIS A 122 -12.49 0.83 -8.83
N GLY A 123 -12.19 2.09 -8.56
CA GLY A 123 -11.02 2.49 -7.78
C GLY A 123 -11.39 3.49 -6.68
N VAL A 124 -10.89 3.28 -5.47
CA VAL A 124 -11.11 4.20 -4.34
C VAL A 124 -9.88 4.32 -3.45
N VAL A 125 -9.60 5.56 -3.02
CA VAL A 125 -8.58 5.87 -2.01
C VAL A 125 -9.27 6.42 -0.76
N PRO A 126 -9.45 5.61 0.29
CA PRO A 126 -9.79 6.13 1.62
C PRO A 126 -8.63 6.97 2.15
N HIS A 127 -8.92 8.18 2.60
CA HIS A 127 -7.95 9.02 3.28
C HIS A 127 -7.95 8.70 4.76
N PHE A 128 -6.78 8.42 5.30
CA PHE A 128 -6.60 8.39 6.74
C PHE A 128 -6.96 9.75 7.34
N ARG A 129 -7.38 9.74 8.61
CA ARG A 129 -7.76 10.95 9.35
C ARG A 129 -6.73 12.06 9.16
N SER A 130 -7.22 13.26 8.87
CA SER A 130 -6.38 14.45 8.67
C SER A 130 -5.45 14.41 7.45
N CYS A 131 -5.68 13.50 6.49
CA CYS A 131 -4.92 13.41 5.23
C CYS A 131 -5.72 13.82 3.99
N SER A 132 -6.99 14.18 4.12
CA SER A 132 -7.80 14.72 3.02
C SER A 132 -7.65 16.23 2.84
N GLY A 133 -6.92 16.91 3.73
CA GLY A 133 -6.78 18.37 3.77
C GLY A 133 -7.64 19.04 4.84
N THR A 134 -8.54 18.29 5.50
CA THR A 134 -9.28 18.76 6.69
C THR A 134 -8.83 17.97 7.92
N MET A 135 -8.54 18.66 9.02
CA MET A 135 -8.23 18.03 10.31
C MET A 135 -9.46 17.29 10.84
N ASN A 136 -9.26 16.06 11.30
CA ASN A 136 -10.32 15.26 11.92
C ASN A 136 -10.85 15.90 13.22
N ARG A 137 -12.04 15.49 13.65
CA ARG A 137 -12.76 16.06 14.80
C ARG A 137 -12.24 15.58 16.14
N LEU A 138 -11.69 14.37 16.23
CA LEU A 138 -11.31 13.76 17.51
C LEU A 138 -9.85 14.01 17.91
N PRO A 139 -9.49 13.87 19.21
CA PRO A 139 -8.14 14.00 19.71
C PRO A 139 -7.28 12.75 19.41
N ARG A 140 -7.30 12.28 18.17
CA ARG A 140 -6.50 11.15 17.68
C ARG A 140 -6.05 11.39 16.24
N PHE A 141 -5.06 10.63 15.81
CA PHE A 141 -4.66 10.52 14.40
C PHE A 141 -4.86 9.07 13.93
N TYR A 142 -4.39 8.79 12.70
CA TYR A 142 -4.15 7.42 12.24
C TYR A 142 -2.74 6.99 12.68
N HIS A 143 -2.50 5.69 12.78
CA HIS A 143 -1.19 5.14 13.14
C HIS A 143 -0.97 3.75 12.54
N LEU A 144 0.25 3.21 12.64
CA LEU A 144 0.64 1.93 12.02
C LEU A 144 -0.09 0.70 12.57
N ALA A 145 -0.77 0.82 13.72
CA ALA A 145 -1.50 -0.27 14.37
C ALA A 145 -3.04 -0.13 14.27
N ASP A 146 -3.54 0.80 13.46
CA ASP A 146 -4.96 1.16 13.40
C ASP A 146 -5.80 0.22 12.51
N SER A 147 -5.70 -1.09 12.74
CA SER A 147 -6.39 -2.12 11.94
C SER A 147 -7.91 -2.04 12.04
N ASN A 148 -8.45 -1.49 13.14
CA ASN A 148 -9.89 -1.34 13.33
C ASN A 148 -10.51 -0.30 12.37
N GLU A 149 -9.78 0.78 12.06
CA GLU A 149 -10.25 1.75 11.07
C GLU A 149 -10.29 1.12 9.67
N VAL A 150 -9.28 0.34 9.31
CA VAL A 150 -9.25 -0.43 8.04
C VAL A 150 -10.38 -1.46 7.98
N ASP A 151 -10.65 -2.19 9.06
CA ASP A 151 -11.76 -3.15 9.14
C ASP A 151 -13.11 -2.48 8.83
N TRP A 152 -13.38 -1.36 9.49
CA TRP A 152 -14.61 -0.61 9.29
C TRP A 152 -14.77 -0.12 7.85
N VAL A 153 -13.70 0.46 7.27
CA VAL A 153 -13.71 0.92 5.87
C VAL A 153 -13.98 -0.24 4.91
N LEU A 154 -13.23 -1.33 5.03
CA LEU A 154 -13.34 -2.47 4.10
C LEU A 154 -14.69 -3.16 4.20
N ARG A 155 -15.24 -3.37 5.41
CA ARG A 155 -16.59 -3.95 5.57
C ARG A 155 -17.67 -3.06 4.99
N ARG A 156 -17.58 -1.75 5.21
CA ARG A 156 -18.55 -0.80 4.65
C ARG A 156 -18.51 -0.79 3.12
N LEU A 157 -17.32 -0.81 2.53
CA LEU A 157 -17.14 -0.94 1.08
C LEU A 157 -17.68 -2.28 0.57
N ARG A 158 -17.35 -3.39 1.23
CA ARG A 158 -17.85 -4.72 0.86
C ARG A 158 -19.37 -4.81 0.90
N ALA A 159 -20.02 -4.22 1.90
CA ALA A 159 -21.48 -4.25 2.02
C ALA A 159 -22.18 -3.42 0.92
N ALA A 160 -21.52 -2.36 0.44
CA ALA A 160 -22.06 -1.49 -0.61
C ALA A 160 -21.74 -1.97 -2.04
N HIS A 161 -20.68 -2.75 -2.22
CA HIS A 161 -20.19 -3.19 -3.53
C HIS A 161 -20.68 -4.59 -3.89
N ARG A 162 -21.14 -4.79 -5.14
CA ARG A 162 -21.64 -6.10 -5.60
C ARG A 162 -20.52 -7.04 -6.04
N GLY A 163 -19.49 -6.49 -6.70
CA GLY A 163 -18.35 -7.25 -7.19
C GLY A 163 -17.38 -7.69 -6.10
N PRO A 164 -16.30 -8.40 -6.46
CA PRO A 164 -15.22 -8.71 -5.53
C PRO A 164 -14.49 -7.43 -5.10
N VAL A 165 -14.04 -7.40 -3.85
CA VAL A 165 -13.21 -6.30 -3.31
C VAL A 165 -11.77 -6.80 -3.19
N VAL A 166 -10.83 -6.01 -3.68
CA VAL A 166 -9.39 -6.23 -3.49
C VAL A 166 -8.76 -4.99 -2.87
N ALA A 167 -7.77 -5.19 -2.00
CA ALA A 167 -7.16 -4.11 -1.25
C ALA A 167 -5.66 -4.04 -1.47
N ALA A 168 -5.12 -2.83 -1.60
CA ALA A 168 -3.69 -2.60 -1.56
C ALA A 168 -3.35 -1.55 -0.51
N GLY A 169 -2.13 -1.62 0.02
CA GLY A 169 -1.60 -0.63 0.92
C GLY A 169 -0.14 -0.34 0.62
N VAL A 170 0.23 0.94 0.64
CA VAL A 170 1.62 1.37 0.39
C VAL A 170 2.23 1.90 1.67
N SER A 171 3.45 1.46 2.00
CA SER A 171 4.19 1.87 3.19
C SER A 171 3.35 1.66 4.46
N LEU A 172 3.06 2.73 5.21
CA LEU A 172 2.16 2.70 6.37
C LEU A 172 0.81 2.02 6.08
N GLY A 173 0.15 2.37 4.96
CA GLY A 173 -1.13 1.77 4.60
C GLY A 173 -1.03 0.26 4.36
N GLY A 174 0.10 -0.20 3.83
CA GLY A 174 0.39 -1.63 3.70
C GLY A 174 0.59 -2.30 5.05
N ASN A 175 1.20 -1.62 6.02
CA ASN A 175 1.39 -2.17 7.36
C ASN A 175 0.04 -2.36 8.06
N VAL A 176 -0.81 -1.34 8.04
CA VAL A 176 -2.14 -1.43 8.67
C VAL A 176 -2.98 -2.52 7.99
N LEU A 177 -2.88 -2.66 6.66
CA LEU A 177 -3.56 -3.72 5.91
C LEU A 177 -3.05 -5.12 6.30
N LEU A 178 -1.73 -5.35 6.34
CA LEU A 178 -1.16 -6.64 6.76
C LEU A 178 -1.53 -6.99 8.20
N ARG A 179 -1.55 -5.99 9.09
CA ARG A 179 -2.03 -6.16 10.45
C ARG A 179 -3.47 -6.65 10.47
N TRP A 180 -4.36 -5.95 9.77
CA TRP A 180 -5.77 -6.31 9.68
C TRP A 180 -5.95 -7.74 9.15
N LEU A 181 -5.26 -8.10 8.06
CA LEU A 181 -5.29 -9.45 7.49
C LEU A 181 -4.86 -10.53 8.49
N GLY A 182 -3.76 -10.31 9.22
CA GLY A 182 -3.25 -11.28 10.19
C GLY A 182 -4.07 -11.36 11.49
N GLU A 183 -4.72 -10.27 11.90
CA GLU A 183 -5.61 -10.24 13.07
C GLU A 183 -6.98 -10.87 12.76
N ARG A 184 -7.54 -10.63 11.57
CA ARG A 184 -8.86 -11.14 11.15
C ARG A 184 -8.81 -12.55 10.55
N ARG A 185 -7.66 -12.98 10.03
CA ARG A 185 -7.44 -14.35 9.53
C ARG A 185 -8.50 -14.76 8.50
N GLU A 186 -9.26 -15.83 8.74
CA GLU A 186 -10.29 -16.35 7.85
C GLU A 186 -11.44 -15.35 7.62
N ASP A 187 -11.78 -14.53 8.62
CA ASP A 187 -12.88 -13.55 8.51
C ASP A 187 -12.56 -12.47 7.47
N ALA A 188 -11.28 -12.14 7.25
CA ALA A 188 -10.87 -11.21 6.20
C ALA A 188 -11.24 -11.70 4.79
N ALA A 189 -11.29 -13.01 4.55
CA ALA A 189 -11.64 -13.58 3.24
C ALA A 189 -13.12 -13.37 2.87
N SER A 190 -13.98 -13.06 3.84
CA SER A 190 -15.37 -12.64 3.58
C SER A 190 -15.47 -11.20 3.07
N VAL A 191 -14.42 -10.41 3.30
CA VAL A 191 -14.38 -8.97 3.04
C VAL A 191 -13.58 -8.64 1.78
N VAL A 192 -12.41 -9.27 1.59
CA VAL A 192 -11.55 -9.06 0.42
C VAL A 192 -11.14 -10.38 -0.22
N ALA A 193 -11.10 -10.41 -1.55
CA ALA A 193 -10.70 -11.58 -2.34
C ALA A 193 -9.18 -11.76 -2.40
N ALA A 194 -8.43 -10.65 -2.47
CA ALA A 194 -6.98 -10.62 -2.47
C ALA A 194 -6.44 -9.28 -1.97
N ALA A 195 -5.16 -9.26 -1.59
CA ALA A 195 -4.49 -8.07 -1.11
C ALA A 195 -3.06 -7.88 -1.65
N ALA A 196 -2.57 -6.63 -1.60
CA ALA A 196 -1.17 -6.30 -1.89
C ALA A 196 -0.59 -5.27 -0.90
N ALA A 197 0.50 -5.61 -0.23
CA ALA A 197 1.26 -4.72 0.63
C ALA A 197 2.58 -4.33 -0.05
N ILE A 198 2.83 -3.02 -0.18
CA ILE A 198 3.89 -2.48 -1.04
C ILE A 198 4.83 -1.62 -0.19
N SER A 199 6.12 -1.94 -0.19
CA SER A 199 7.17 -1.20 0.54
C SER A 199 6.81 -1.01 2.02
N THR A 200 6.23 -2.03 2.62
CA THR A 200 5.65 -1.97 3.97
C THR A 200 6.72 -2.11 5.05
N PRO A 201 6.71 -1.29 6.12
CA PRO A 201 7.62 -1.43 7.26
C PRO A 201 7.18 -2.60 8.17
N ILE A 202 7.36 -3.84 7.69
CA ILE A 202 6.91 -5.07 8.34
C ILE A 202 7.51 -5.24 9.75
N ASP A 203 8.72 -4.71 9.96
CA ASP A 203 9.38 -4.53 11.25
C ASP A 203 9.57 -3.02 11.52
N VAL A 204 8.71 -2.47 12.40
CA VAL A 204 8.66 -1.02 12.66
C VAL A 204 9.90 -0.57 13.43
N HIS A 205 10.45 -1.43 14.29
CA HIS A 205 11.69 -1.15 15.02
C HIS A 205 12.89 -1.03 14.07
N ALA A 206 13.04 -1.98 13.16
CA ALA A 206 14.10 -1.95 12.15
C ALA A 206 13.98 -0.73 11.24
N GLY A 207 12.76 -0.41 10.79
CA GLY A 207 12.54 0.77 9.96
C GLY A 207 12.76 2.09 10.69
N GLY A 208 12.31 2.18 11.94
CA GLY A 208 12.55 3.33 12.82
C GLY A 208 14.04 3.60 13.04
N ARG A 209 14.84 2.54 13.27
CA ARG A 209 16.32 2.65 13.35
C ARG A 209 16.93 3.10 12.02
N ALA A 210 16.50 2.54 10.89
CA ALA A 210 17.00 2.91 9.57
C ALA A 210 16.75 4.39 9.25
N LEU A 211 15.59 4.92 9.63
CA LEU A 211 15.22 6.31 9.45
C LEU A 211 15.93 7.26 10.44
N SER A 212 16.37 6.77 11.60
CA SER A 212 17.00 7.61 12.63
C SER A 212 18.50 7.86 12.43
N GLN A 213 19.09 7.42 11.31
CA GLN A 213 20.52 7.52 11.06
C GLN A 213 20.87 7.84 9.60
N GLY A 214 22.07 8.41 9.39
CA GLY A 214 22.61 8.68 8.06
C GLY A 214 21.66 9.49 7.17
N PHE A 215 21.46 9.04 5.92
CA PHE A 215 20.52 9.67 4.98
C PHE A 215 19.05 9.50 5.41
N GLY A 216 18.73 8.52 6.27
CA GLY A 216 17.39 8.31 6.85
C GLY A 216 16.81 9.59 7.45
N LEU A 217 17.67 10.40 8.10
CA LEU A 217 17.30 11.67 8.72
C LEU A 217 16.72 12.70 7.75
N VAL A 218 17.06 12.62 6.45
CA VAL A 218 16.46 13.50 5.43
C VAL A 218 14.98 13.17 5.26
N TYR A 219 14.63 11.87 5.20
CA TYR A 219 13.24 11.43 5.14
C TYR A 219 12.51 11.77 6.44
N THR A 220 13.10 11.49 7.60
CA THR A 220 12.53 11.83 8.91
C THR A 220 12.21 13.31 9.03
N ARG A 221 13.12 14.20 8.64
CA ARG A 221 12.86 15.65 8.64
C ARG A 221 11.68 16.02 7.73
N SER A 222 11.57 15.38 6.56
CA SER A 222 10.44 15.60 5.64
C SER A 222 9.11 15.20 6.28
N PHE A 223 9.02 14.04 6.93
CA PHE A 223 7.79 13.61 7.62
C PHE A 223 7.48 14.46 8.85
N LEU A 224 8.48 14.70 9.71
CA LEU A 224 8.30 15.50 10.91
C LEU A 224 7.83 16.91 10.60
N LYS A 225 8.18 17.48 9.44
CA LYS A 225 7.68 18.80 9.03
C LYS A 225 6.16 18.84 9.00
N THR A 226 5.50 17.90 8.32
CA THR A 226 4.03 17.91 8.19
C THR A 226 3.36 17.34 9.44
N LEU A 227 3.95 16.32 10.07
CA LEU A 227 3.42 15.74 11.30
C LEU A 227 3.38 16.74 12.45
N LYS A 228 4.45 17.53 12.65
CA LYS A 228 4.48 18.57 13.68
C LYS A 228 3.47 19.69 13.40
N GLN A 229 3.28 20.06 12.13
CA GLN A 229 2.24 21.03 11.75
C GLN A 229 0.84 20.52 12.10
N LYS A 230 0.54 19.26 11.79
CA LYS A 230 -0.74 18.64 12.15
C LYS A 230 -0.91 18.50 13.66
N ALA A 231 0.14 18.11 14.37
CA ALA A 231 0.15 18.02 15.83
C ALA A 231 -0.12 19.40 16.47
N ASP A 232 0.47 20.47 15.94
CA ASP A 232 0.24 21.84 16.44
C ASP A 232 -1.20 22.30 16.21
N GLN A 233 -1.76 22.02 15.03
CA GLN A 233 -3.18 22.27 14.74
C GLN A 233 -4.10 21.46 15.65
N LYS A 234 -3.74 20.22 15.99
CA LYS A 234 -4.51 19.38 16.90
C LYS A 234 -4.46 19.90 18.34
N LEU A 235 -3.32 20.44 18.79
CA LEU A 235 -3.21 21.13 20.08
C LEU A 235 -4.07 22.40 20.14
N ALA A 236 -4.24 23.11 19.02
CA ALA A 236 -5.16 24.24 18.97
C ALA A 236 -6.62 23.80 19.13
N GLN A 237 -7.00 22.62 18.61
CA GLN A 237 -8.33 22.03 18.83
C GLN A 237 -8.51 21.48 20.25
N PHE A 238 -7.45 20.89 20.81
CA PHE A 238 -7.45 20.22 22.11
C PHE A 238 -6.23 20.68 22.92
N PRO A 239 -6.32 21.82 23.63
CA PRO A 239 -5.23 22.31 24.45
C PRO A 239 -4.84 21.31 25.55
N GLY A 240 -3.54 21.10 25.74
CA GLY A 240 -3.00 20.20 26.78
C GLY A 240 -2.96 18.72 26.42
N LEU A 241 -3.25 18.35 25.16
CA LEU A 241 -3.27 16.96 24.71
C LEU A 241 -1.89 16.26 24.78
N PHE A 242 -0.81 17.01 24.56
CA PHE A 242 0.59 16.60 24.76
C PHE A 242 1.49 17.83 24.88
N ASP A 243 2.75 17.65 25.29
CA ASP A 243 3.71 18.74 25.42
C ASP A 243 4.12 19.28 24.04
N ARG A 244 3.68 20.50 23.74
CA ARG A 244 3.98 21.22 22.50
C ARG A 244 5.48 21.43 22.28
N ASN A 245 6.21 21.82 23.32
CA ASN A 245 7.64 22.12 23.21
C ASN A 245 8.44 20.84 22.97
N ALA A 246 8.10 19.76 23.68
CA ALA A 246 8.69 18.45 23.43
C ALA A 246 8.40 17.95 22.00
N MET A 247 7.16 18.09 21.52
CA MET A 247 6.76 17.73 20.15
C MET A 247 7.55 18.52 19.10
N LEU A 248 7.70 19.83 19.29
CA LEU A 248 8.48 20.68 18.39
C LEU A 248 9.99 20.37 18.46
N ALA A 249 10.49 19.91 19.60
CA ALA A 249 11.88 19.53 19.79
C ALA A 249 12.23 18.17 19.15
N SER A 250 11.27 17.27 18.93
CA SER A 250 11.51 15.92 18.39
C SER A 250 12.31 15.94 17.09
N ARG A 251 13.41 15.20 17.00
CA ARG A 251 14.29 15.11 15.81
C ARG A 251 14.18 13.77 15.09
N THR A 252 13.60 12.77 15.75
CA THR A 252 13.40 11.43 15.22
C THR A 252 11.92 11.05 15.25
N MET A 253 11.55 10.05 14.44
CA MET A 253 10.21 9.45 14.53
C MET A 253 9.98 8.85 15.92
N TYR A 254 11.03 8.26 16.53
CA TYR A 254 10.96 7.68 17.87
C TYR A 254 10.52 8.71 18.91
N GLU A 255 11.17 9.88 18.92
CA GLU A 255 10.85 10.96 19.86
C GLU A 255 9.45 11.54 19.62
N PHE A 256 9.07 11.74 18.35
CA PHE A 256 7.75 12.24 18.01
C PHE A 256 6.65 11.25 18.43
N ASP A 257 6.84 9.96 18.13
CA ASP A 257 5.92 8.92 18.55
C ASP A 257 5.81 8.84 20.07
N ASN A 258 6.89 9.08 20.81
CA ASN A 258 6.86 9.00 22.27
C ASN A 258 6.02 10.14 22.89
N VAL A 259 6.11 11.33 22.29
CA VAL A 259 5.43 12.53 22.79
C VAL A 259 3.99 12.62 22.29
N VAL A 260 3.73 12.16 21.07
CA VAL A 260 2.45 12.36 20.37
C VAL A 260 1.75 11.04 20.14
N THR A 261 2.28 10.19 19.27
CA THR A 261 1.55 9.00 18.76
C THR A 261 1.20 8.01 19.87
N ALA A 262 2.16 7.65 20.72
CA ALA A 262 1.97 6.68 21.78
C ALA A 262 0.89 7.12 22.79
N PRO A 263 1.00 8.28 23.46
CA PRO A 263 0.01 8.69 24.45
C PRO A 263 -1.38 8.95 23.86
N LEU A 264 -1.48 9.50 22.64
CA LEU A 264 -2.77 9.74 21.98
C LEU A 264 -3.59 8.47 21.75
N HIS A 265 -2.91 7.33 21.61
CA HIS A 265 -3.55 6.06 21.26
C HIS A 265 -3.41 5.02 22.39
N GLY A 266 -3.11 5.47 23.62
CA GLY A 266 -3.08 4.62 24.81
C GLY A 266 -1.88 3.68 24.90
N PHE A 267 -0.81 3.92 24.13
CA PHE A 267 0.44 3.20 24.29
C PHE A 267 1.30 3.87 25.37
N ARG A 268 1.98 3.05 26.19
CA ARG A 268 2.89 3.52 27.25
C ARG A 268 4.02 4.40 26.72
N ASP A 269 4.65 4.00 25.63
CA ASP A 269 5.82 4.63 25.03
C ASP A 269 5.95 4.18 23.56
N THR A 270 6.97 4.71 22.88
CA THR A 270 7.29 4.34 21.50
C THR A 270 7.56 2.85 21.34
N ASP A 271 8.29 2.21 22.25
CA ASP A 271 8.62 0.80 22.13
C ASP A 271 7.38 -0.09 22.20
N HIS A 272 6.43 0.24 23.09
CA HIS A 272 5.14 -0.42 23.15
C HIS A 272 4.38 -0.23 21.84
N TYR A 273 4.29 1.01 21.33
CA TYR A 273 3.63 1.30 20.05
C TYR A 273 4.28 0.57 18.87
N TRP A 274 5.61 0.60 18.72
CA TRP A 274 6.33 -0.03 17.61
C TRP A 274 6.26 -1.56 17.68
N SER A 275 6.31 -2.14 18.89
CA SER A 275 6.11 -3.57 19.08
C SER A 275 4.70 -3.98 18.72
N SER A 276 3.70 -3.21 19.17
CA SER A 276 2.32 -3.40 18.76
C SER A 276 2.19 -3.30 17.25
N ALA A 277 2.74 -2.27 16.61
CA ALA A 277 2.58 -1.98 15.18
C ALA A 277 3.35 -2.92 14.22
N THR A 278 4.34 -3.66 14.72
CA THR A 278 5.13 -4.60 13.91
C THR A 278 4.26 -5.75 13.41
N THR A 279 4.27 -5.99 12.09
CA THR A 279 3.38 -6.97 11.44
C THR A 279 4.05 -8.30 11.11
N ARG A 280 5.38 -8.38 11.16
CA ARG A 280 6.13 -9.63 10.91
C ARG A 280 5.54 -10.86 11.64
N PRO A 281 5.19 -10.80 12.94
CA PRO A 281 4.65 -11.95 13.66
C PRO A 281 3.23 -12.37 13.22
N LEU A 282 2.52 -11.51 12.49
CA LEU A 282 1.16 -11.75 12.03
C LEU A 282 1.11 -12.39 10.63
N LEU A 283 2.20 -12.35 9.87
CA LEU A 283 2.25 -12.89 8.51
C LEU A 283 1.93 -14.40 8.41
N PRO A 284 2.30 -15.27 9.37
CA PRO A 284 1.88 -16.67 9.40
C PRO A 284 0.36 -16.88 9.51
N HIS A 285 -0.39 -15.84 9.87
CA HIS A 285 -1.83 -15.91 10.17
C HIS A 285 -2.71 -15.36 9.05
N ILE A 286 -2.11 -14.79 8.00
CA ILE A 286 -2.83 -14.29 6.84
C ILE A 286 -3.42 -15.46 6.06
N GLN A 287 -4.74 -15.44 5.81
CA GLN A 287 -5.45 -16.48 5.05
C GLN A 287 -5.91 -16.02 3.66
N VAL A 288 -5.91 -14.71 3.42
CA VAL A 288 -6.25 -14.11 2.12
C VAL A 288 -5.03 -14.16 1.20
N PRO A 289 -5.18 -14.49 -0.10
CA PRO A 289 -4.12 -14.34 -1.09
C PRO A 289 -3.52 -12.93 -1.05
N THR A 290 -2.25 -12.83 -0.64
CA THR A 290 -1.59 -11.54 -0.38
C THR A 290 -0.22 -11.46 -1.03
N LEU A 291 -0.01 -10.45 -1.87
CA LEU A 291 1.32 -10.07 -2.35
C LEU A 291 2.00 -9.16 -1.33
N VAL A 292 3.23 -9.49 -0.91
CA VAL A 292 4.08 -8.62 -0.10
C VAL A 292 5.30 -8.24 -0.93
N LEU A 293 5.28 -7.01 -1.45
CA LEU A 293 6.29 -6.46 -2.36
C LEU A 293 7.20 -5.47 -1.63
N ASN A 294 8.45 -5.88 -1.33
CA ASN A 294 9.44 -5.05 -0.67
C ASN A 294 10.80 -5.15 -1.36
N ALA A 295 11.28 -4.05 -1.94
CA ALA A 295 12.63 -4.03 -2.52
C ALA A 295 13.69 -4.21 -1.42
N ARG A 296 14.69 -5.06 -1.67
CA ARG A 296 15.79 -5.30 -0.72
C ARG A 296 16.67 -4.08 -0.49
N ASN A 297 16.65 -3.12 -1.41
CA ASN A 297 17.39 -1.88 -1.25
C ASN A 297 16.53 -0.73 -0.67
N ASP A 298 15.32 -0.98 -0.20
CA ASP A 298 14.47 0.06 0.39
C ASP A 298 15.21 0.81 1.51
N PRO A 299 15.33 2.16 1.46
CA PRO A 299 16.00 2.91 2.52
C PRO A 299 15.22 2.96 3.84
N PHE A 300 13.96 2.54 3.87
CA PHE A 300 13.06 2.59 5.03
C PHE A 300 13.02 1.28 5.79
N LEU A 301 13.33 0.16 5.15
CA LEU A 301 13.34 -1.15 5.80
C LEU A 301 14.58 -1.93 5.33
N PRO A 302 15.52 -2.24 6.23
CA PRO A 302 16.73 -2.98 5.86
C PRO A 302 16.38 -4.40 5.40
N ALA A 303 17.17 -4.95 4.47
CA ALA A 303 16.90 -6.25 3.84
C ALA A 303 16.85 -7.39 4.86
N GLU A 304 17.64 -7.29 5.93
CA GLU A 304 17.73 -8.29 7.00
C GLU A 304 16.45 -8.36 7.84
N ALA A 305 15.62 -7.31 7.79
CA ALA A 305 14.32 -7.27 8.45
C ALA A 305 13.18 -7.85 7.58
N LEU A 306 13.45 -8.20 6.32
CA LEU A 306 12.47 -8.82 5.45
C LEU A 306 12.18 -10.26 5.88
N PRO A 307 10.90 -10.70 5.84
CA PRO A 307 10.56 -12.06 6.17
C PRO A 307 11.07 -13.00 5.08
N SER A 308 11.38 -14.22 5.48
CA SER A 308 11.65 -15.33 4.59
C SER A 308 10.42 -16.24 4.45
N ARG A 309 10.45 -17.20 3.52
CA ARG A 309 9.29 -18.04 3.19
C ARG A 309 8.74 -18.84 4.39
N HIS A 310 9.58 -19.19 5.38
CA HIS A 310 9.12 -19.95 6.55
C HIS A 310 8.43 -19.09 7.61
N GLU A 311 8.46 -17.76 7.47
CA GLU A 311 7.87 -16.80 8.41
C GLU A 311 6.51 -16.27 7.95
N VAL A 312 5.97 -16.81 6.86
CA VAL A 312 4.70 -16.37 6.27
C VAL A 312 3.81 -17.56 5.95
N SER A 313 2.51 -17.33 5.86
CA SER A 313 1.55 -18.38 5.50
C SER A 313 1.67 -18.77 4.00
N ALA A 314 1.02 -19.87 3.63
CA ALA A 314 0.95 -20.30 2.24
C ALA A 314 0.22 -19.29 1.33
N ALA A 315 -0.68 -18.47 1.90
CA ALA A 315 -1.44 -17.45 1.19
C ALA A 315 -0.60 -16.20 0.84
N VAL A 316 0.59 -16.06 1.42
CA VAL A 316 1.48 -14.92 1.16
C VAL A 316 2.48 -15.24 0.05
N GLU A 317 2.50 -14.41 -0.99
CA GLU A 317 3.54 -14.37 -2.00
C GLU A 317 4.54 -13.26 -1.63
N LEU A 318 5.80 -13.63 -1.37
CA LEU A 318 6.87 -12.68 -1.11
C LEU A 318 7.56 -12.28 -2.41
N ASP A 319 7.51 -11.00 -2.76
CA ASP A 319 8.25 -10.43 -3.88
C ASP A 319 9.28 -9.42 -3.36
N GLN A 320 10.55 -9.80 -3.47
CA GLN A 320 11.67 -9.08 -2.85
C GLN A 320 12.77 -8.77 -3.86
N PRO A 321 12.50 -7.89 -4.85
CA PRO A 321 13.47 -7.58 -5.88
C PRO A 321 14.70 -6.88 -5.28
N ARG A 322 15.86 -7.04 -5.91
CA ARG A 322 17.11 -6.44 -5.42
C ARG A 322 17.06 -4.91 -5.38
N HIS A 323 16.27 -4.31 -6.25
CA HIS A 323 16.14 -2.87 -6.44
C HIS A 323 14.67 -2.46 -6.43
N GLY A 324 14.41 -1.16 -6.33
CA GLY A 324 13.06 -0.59 -6.36
C GLY A 324 12.91 0.65 -5.48
N GLY A 325 13.82 0.83 -4.52
CA GLY A 325 13.70 1.89 -3.51
C GLY A 325 12.42 1.72 -2.69
N HIS A 326 11.93 2.82 -2.10
CA HIS A 326 10.67 2.85 -1.37
C HIS A 326 9.54 3.30 -2.30
N ALA A 327 8.69 2.36 -2.71
CA ALA A 327 7.58 2.58 -3.66
C ALA A 327 8.02 3.31 -4.96
N GLY A 328 9.26 3.07 -5.40
CA GLY A 328 9.86 3.77 -6.54
C GLY A 328 9.63 3.02 -7.86
N PHE A 329 10.17 1.80 -7.94
CA PHE A 329 9.99 0.83 -9.03
C PHE A 329 9.94 1.40 -10.46
N MET A 330 10.77 2.41 -10.73
CA MET A 330 10.81 3.07 -12.04
C MET A 330 11.47 2.16 -13.08
N THR A 331 11.08 2.27 -14.34
CA THR A 331 11.67 1.53 -15.47
C THR A 331 11.96 2.43 -16.67
N GLY A 332 12.74 1.92 -17.63
CA GLY A 332 12.99 2.59 -18.91
C GLY A 332 14.10 3.66 -18.89
N PRO A 333 14.44 4.20 -20.09
CA PRO A 333 15.39 5.31 -20.21
C PRO A 333 14.82 6.59 -19.61
N PHE A 334 15.69 7.54 -19.25
CA PHE A 334 15.27 8.86 -18.74
C PHE A 334 14.28 9.53 -19.74
N PRO A 335 13.15 10.11 -19.27
CA PRO A 335 12.79 10.41 -17.88
C PRO A 335 12.16 9.25 -17.09
N GLY A 336 12.06 8.04 -17.66
CA GLY A 336 11.55 6.83 -17.03
C GLY A 336 10.02 6.75 -16.98
N ARG A 337 9.53 5.60 -16.51
CA ARG A 337 8.11 5.30 -16.28
C ARG A 337 7.91 4.65 -14.91
N ILE A 338 6.76 4.91 -14.29
CA ILE A 338 6.38 4.36 -12.97
C ILE A 338 5.23 3.33 -13.08
N ASP A 339 5.20 2.59 -14.20
CA ASP A 339 4.14 1.65 -14.57
C ASP A 339 4.40 0.19 -14.14
N TRP A 340 5.62 -0.14 -13.70
CA TRP A 340 5.94 -1.51 -13.30
C TRP A 340 5.22 -1.91 -12.02
N LEU A 341 5.14 -1.00 -11.04
CA LEU A 341 4.48 -1.28 -9.76
C LEU A 341 3.01 -1.63 -9.98
N SER A 342 2.29 -0.86 -10.79
CA SER A 342 0.88 -1.12 -11.07
C SER A 342 0.71 -2.42 -11.85
N ARG A 343 1.50 -2.68 -12.89
CA ARG A 343 1.46 -3.95 -13.63
C ARG A 343 1.69 -5.15 -12.72
N ARG A 344 2.67 -5.07 -11.80
CA ARG A 344 2.97 -6.17 -10.87
C ARG A 344 1.84 -6.44 -9.89
N VAL A 345 1.25 -5.37 -9.34
CA VAL A 345 0.16 -5.46 -8.36
C VAL A 345 -1.11 -5.97 -9.03
N PHE A 346 -1.52 -5.39 -10.16
CA PHE A 346 -2.73 -5.81 -10.86
C PHE A 346 -2.59 -7.20 -11.48
N GLY A 347 -1.42 -7.53 -12.04
CA GLY A 347 -1.11 -8.88 -12.51
C GLY A 347 -1.16 -9.95 -11.42
N TYR A 348 -0.93 -9.58 -10.16
CA TYR A 348 -1.17 -10.47 -9.02
C TYR A 348 -2.66 -10.56 -8.68
N LEU A 349 -3.32 -9.42 -8.49
CA LEU A 349 -4.68 -9.32 -7.98
C LEU A 349 -5.72 -9.90 -8.95
N GLU A 350 -5.54 -9.72 -10.27
CA GLU A 350 -6.48 -10.21 -11.30
C GLU A 350 -6.67 -11.73 -11.25
N ARG A 351 -5.64 -12.47 -10.81
CA ARG A 351 -5.69 -13.94 -10.68
C ARG A 351 -6.68 -14.44 -9.62
N HIS A 352 -7.21 -13.53 -8.81
CA HIS A 352 -8.05 -13.82 -7.65
C HIS A 352 -9.44 -13.19 -7.75
N VAL A 353 -9.78 -12.60 -8.90
CA VAL A 353 -11.09 -12.00 -9.15
C VAL A 353 -11.60 -12.42 -10.51
N ASP A 354 -12.87 -12.78 -10.61
CA ASP A 354 -13.51 -13.04 -11.89
C ASP A 354 -13.85 -11.70 -12.56
N HIS A 355 -13.47 -11.57 -13.83
CA HIS A 355 -14.00 -10.54 -14.70
C HIS A 355 -15.34 -11.07 -15.20
N GLY A 356 -16.43 -10.52 -14.69
CA GLY A 356 -17.81 -11.01 -14.92
C GLY A 356 -18.14 -11.46 -16.33
#